data_AF-A0AAN6YK26-F1
#
_entry.id   AF-A0AAN6YK26-F1
#
_cell.length_a   1.000
_cell.length_b   1.000
_cell.length_c   1.000
_cell.angle_alpha   90.00
_cell.angle_beta   90.00
_cell.angle_gamma   90.00
#
_symmetry.space_group_name_H-M   'P 1'
#
loop_
_entity.id
_entity.type
_entity.pdbx_description
1 polymer ?
#
loop_
_entity_poly.entity_id
_entity_poly.type
_entity_poly.pdbx_seq_one_letter_code
_entity_poly.pdbx_strand_id
1 'polypeptide(L)'
;MDGLGAAASVIAVIELTAKLISLCLEYSSAVKNAKADIKRLRNYTEILKMTAEDAQKLLQDPHGPRLKLSQKVDKALVDIRSQLNEINTTLEAKLGKGQKLMRRIGFRALKWPFESKDMDKIIANLKRGQDSFTAALQIDQTYVQIRTSNSNLSDL
;
A
#
# COMPACT_ATOMS: atom_id res chain seq x y z
N MET A 1 -13.97 9.20 -13.68
CA MET A 1 -14.06 8.78 -12.27
C MET A 1 -13.99 10.03 -11.43
N ASP A 2 -15.03 10.31 -10.66
CA ASP A 2 -15.08 11.48 -9.77
C ASP A 2 -14.06 11.30 -8.63
N GLY A 3 -13.55 12.39 -8.05
CA GLY A 3 -12.54 12.35 -6.98
C GLY A 3 -12.93 11.48 -5.76
N LEU A 4 -14.22 11.17 -5.62
CA LEU A 4 -14.74 10.21 -4.63
C LEU A 4 -14.17 8.79 -4.82
N GLY A 5 -14.01 8.32 -6.07
CA GLY A 5 -13.47 6.99 -6.38
C GLY A 5 -11.98 6.87 -6.07
N ALA A 6 -11.25 7.97 -6.22
CA ALA A 6 -9.83 8.01 -5.97
C ALA A 6 -9.53 8.09 -4.45
N ALA A 7 -10.28 8.92 -3.69
CA ALA A 7 -10.21 8.95 -2.24
C ALA A 7 -10.54 7.57 -1.61
N ALA A 8 -11.58 6.90 -2.10
CA ALA A 8 -11.92 5.54 -1.66
C ALA A 8 -10.80 4.53 -1.99
N SER A 9 -10.14 4.68 -3.15
CA SER A 9 -9.02 3.81 -3.53
C SER A 9 -7.79 4.01 -2.63
N VAL A 10 -7.49 5.25 -2.23
CA VAL A 10 -6.43 5.54 -1.26
C VAL A 10 -6.76 4.94 0.10
N ILE A 11 -8.00 5.08 0.59
CA ILE A 11 -8.46 4.46 1.84
C ILE A 11 -8.26 2.94 1.79
N ALA A 12 -8.65 2.29 0.69
CA ALA A 12 -8.46 0.86 0.53
C ALA A 12 -6.98 0.43 0.60
N VAL A 13 -6.04 1.24 0.09
CA VAL A 13 -4.60 0.98 0.25
C VAL A 13 -4.18 1.10 1.72
N ILE A 14 -4.66 2.11 2.45
CA ILE A 14 -4.38 2.30 3.88
C ILE A 14 -4.85 1.09 4.69
N GLU A 15 -6.07 0.59 4.43
CA GLU A 15 -6.63 -0.57 5.11
C GLU A 15 -5.83 -1.85 4.81
N LEU A 16 -5.52 -2.09 3.53
CA LEU A 16 -4.76 -3.28 3.12
C LEU A 16 -3.33 -3.28 3.66
N THR A 17 -2.68 -2.11 3.72
CA THR A 17 -1.34 -1.98 4.31
C THR A 17 -1.37 -2.18 5.83
N ALA A 18 -2.36 -1.61 6.54
CA ALA A 18 -2.54 -1.83 7.97
C ALA A 18 -2.72 -3.33 8.30
N LYS A 19 -3.56 -4.01 7.51
CA LYS A 19 -3.76 -5.46 7.62
C LYS A 19 -2.46 -6.24 7.40
N LEU A 20 -1.69 -5.90 6.35
CA LEU A 20 -0.43 -6.57 6.05
C LEU A 20 0.61 -6.37 7.16
N ILE A 21 0.68 -5.18 7.75
CA ILE A 21 1.54 -4.89 8.91
C ILE A 21 1.16 -5.79 10.09
N SER A 22 -0.15 -5.92 10.40
CA SER A 22 -0.63 -6.81 11.45
C SER A 22 -0.20 -8.26 11.22
N LEU A 23 -0.40 -8.77 10.00
CA LEU A 23 0.03 -10.13 9.64
C LEU A 23 1.55 -10.29 9.79
N CYS A 24 2.35 -9.31 9.36
CA CYS A 24 3.80 -9.36 9.54
C CYS A 24 4.19 -9.43 11.03
N LEU A 25 3.50 -8.69 11.91
CA LEU A 25 3.73 -8.75 13.35
C LEU A 25 3.40 -10.15 13.91
N GLU A 26 2.27 -10.73 13.53
CA GLU A 26 1.89 -12.09 13.95
C GLU A 26 2.93 -13.12 13.49
N TYR A 27 3.34 -13.08 12.22
CA TYR A 27 4.37 -13.97 11.69
C TYR A 27 5.73 -13.78 12.35
N SER A 28 6.12 -12.54 12.70
CA SER A 28 7.40 -12.25 13.36
C SER A 28 7.53 -12.91 14.74
N SER A 29 6.39 -13.09 15.43
CA SER A 29 6.33 -13.77 16.73
C SER A 29 6.42 -15.29 16.59
N ALA A 30 5.89 -15.84 15.49
CA ALA A 30 5.68 -17.26 15.31
C ALA A 30 6.73 -17.95 14.40
N VAL A 31 7.47 -17.20 13.57
CA VAL A 31 8.45 -17.74 12.61
C VAL A 31 9.84 -17.17 12.83
N LYS A 32 10.80 -18.03 13.19
CA LYS A 32 12.19 -17.62 13.44
C LYS A 32 13.06 -17.48 12.18
N ASN A 33 12.82 -18.32 11.17
CA ASN A 33 13.73 -18.46 10.02
C ASN A 33 13.51 -17.42 8.91
N ALA A 34 12.49 -16.57 9.03
CA ALA A 34 12.14 -15.55 8.03
C ALA A 34 12.08 -14.13 8.62
N LYS A 35 12.62 -13.92 9.83
CA LYS A 35 12.50 -12.63 10.54
C LYS A 35 13.01 -11.44 9.73
N ALA A 36 14.10 -11.62 8.98
CA ALA A 36 14.67 -10.57 8.14
C ALA A 36 13.69 -10.16 7.03
N ASP A 37 13.14 -11.13 6.30
CA ASP A 37 12.19 -10.88 5.22
C ASP A 37 10.87 -10.30 5.71
N ILE A 38 10.36 -10.81 6.84
CA ILE A 38 9.15 -10.26 7.50
C ILE A 38 9.37 -8.80 7.88
N LYS A 39 10.54 -8.47 8.46
CA LYS A 39 10.88 -7.10 8.84
C LYS A 39 11.02 -6.19 7.61
N ARG A 40 11.64 -6.68 6.53
CA ARG A 40 11.78 -5.93 5.27
C ARG A 40 10.41 -5.61 4.67
N LEU A 41 9.51 -6.59 4.60
CA LEU A 41 8.14 -6.39 4.10
C LEU A 41 7.40 -5.37 4.96
N ARG A 42 7.38 -5.58 6.29
CA ARG A 42 6.71 -4.69 7.24
C ARG A 42 7.18 -3.25 7.10
N ASN A 43 8.49 -3.01 7.15
CA ASN A 43 9.06 -1.67 7.07
C ASN A 43 8.67 -0.98 5.76
N TYR A 44 8.71 -1.71 4.65
CA TYR A 44 8.30 -1.16 3.36
C TYR A 44 6.79 -0.85 3.34
N THR A 45 5.96 -1.75 3.87
CA THR A 45 4.51 -1.55 3.96
C THR A 45 4.14 -0.36 4.85
N GLU A 46 4.87 -0.10 5.94
CA GLU A 46 4.71 1.09 6.78
C GLU A 46 4.98 2.38 6.00
N ILE A 47 6.05 2.41 5.19
CA ILE A 47 6.36 3.55 4.31
C ILE A 47 5.23 3.79 3.29
N LEU A 48 4.73 2.71 2.68
CA LEU A 48 3.62 2.80 1.73
C LEU A 48 2.33 3.33 2.39
N LYS A 49 2.03 2.86 3.61
CA LYS A 49 0.89 3.33 4.40
C LYS A 49 0.99 4.83 4.69
N MET A 50 2.13 5.30 5.19
CA MET A 50 2.36 6.73 5.46
C MET A 50 2.18 7.57 4.18
N THR A 51 2.73 7.10 3.05
CA THR A 51 2.56 7.79 1.75
C THR A 51 1.08 7.88 1.35
N ALA A 52 0.30 6.82 1.55
CA ALA A 52 -1.13 6.81 1.25
C ALA A 52 -1.93 7.70 2.22
N GLU A 53 -1.58 7.73 3.50
CA GLU A 53 -2.18 8.63 4.50
C GLU A 53 -1.91 10.11 4.18
N ASP A 54 -0.70 10.44 3.74
CA ASP A 54 -0.40 11.81 3.31
C ASP A 54 -1.16 12.20 2.04
N ALA A 55 -1.28 11.28 1.08
CA ALA A 55 -2.15 11.49 -0.08
C ALA A 55 -3.62 11.67 0.31
N GLN A 56 -4.12 10.92 1.30
CA GLN A 56 -5.48 11.06 1.81
C GLN A 56 -5.71 12.47 2.39
N LYS A 57 -4.78 12.97 3.23
CA LYS A 57 -4.85 14.33 3.80
C LYS A 57 -4.92 15.39 2.70
N LEU A 58 -4.09 15.25 1.66
CA LEU A 58 -4.10 16.16 0.51
C LEU A 58 -5.45 16.16 -0.24
N LEU A 59 -6.09 14.99 -0.37
CA LEU A 59 -7.39 14.87 -1.05
C LEU A 59 -8.56 15.40 -0.22
N GLN A 60 -8.42 15.39 1.11
CA GLN A 60 -9.45 15.83 2.05
C GLN A 60 -9.34 17.32 2.42
N ASP A 61 -8.24 17.99 2.06
CA ASP A 61 -8.02 19.40 2.38
C ASP A 61 -9.12 20.30 1.76
N PRO A 62 -9.96 20.95 2.59
CA PRO A 62 -11.03 21.83 2.12
C PRO A 62 -10.52 23.09 1.40
N HIS A 63 -9.29 23.52 1.72
CA HIS A 63 -8.62 24.68 1.14
C HIS A 63 -7.53 24.30 0.13
N GLY A 64 -7.23 23.00 0.03
CA GLY A 64 -6.31 22.47 -0.95
C GLY A 64 -6.88 22.57 -2.36
N PRO A 65 -6.02 22.63 -3.40
CA PRO A 65 -6.48 22.39 -4.74
C PRO A 65 -7.20 21.04 -4.75
N ARG A 66 -8.52 21.02 -5.02
CA ARG A 66 -9.27 19.77 -5.20
C ARG A 66 -8.59 18.98 -6.32
N LEU A 67 -7.68 18.09 -5.92
CA LEU A 67 -6.89 17.27 -6.81
C LEU A 67 -7.84 16.26 -7.43
N LYS A 68 -8.31 16.57 -8.64
CA LYS A 68 -8.88 15.54 -9.51
C LYS A 68 -7.72 14.63 -9.88
N LEU A 69 -7.67 13.48 -9.23
CA LEU A 69 -6.67 12.47 -9.54
C LEU A 69 -6.85 11.99 -10.98
N SER A 70 -5.74 11.92 -11.70
CA SER A 70 -5.71 11.41 -13.06
C SER A 70 -5.96 9.90 -13.08
N GLN A 71 -6.38 9.39 -14.25
CA GLN A 71 -6.51 7.94 -14.47
C GLN A 71 -5.20 7.18 -14.21
N LYS A 72 -4.04 7.85 -14.28
CA LYS A 72 -2.75 7.25 -13.96
C LYS A 72 -2.62 6.95 -12.46
N VAL A 73 -3.11 7.86 -11.60
CA VAL A 73 -3.17 7.64 -10.15
C VAL A 73 -4.10 6.47 -9.83
N ASP A 74 -5.29 6.44 -10.43
CA ASP A 74 -6.25 5.35 -10.24
C ASP A 74 -5.64 3.99 -10.64
N LYS A 75 -4.98 3.92 -11.79
CA LYS A 75 -4.31 2.68 -12.24
C LYS A 75 -3.22 2.23 -11.26
N ALA A 76 -2.37 3.14 -10.81
CA ALA A 76 -1.31 2.83 -9.85
C ALA A 76 -1.90 2.32 -8.51
N LEU A 77 -2.98 2.94 -8.03
CA LEU A 77 -3.68 2.50 -6.82
C LEU A 77 -4.31 1.12 -6.98
N VAL A 78 -4.94 0.83 -8.13
CA VAL A 78 -5.49 -0.51 -8.42
C VAL A 78 -4.39 -1.57 -8.41
N ASP A 79 -3.24 -1.29 -9.04
CA ASP A 79 -2.12 -2.22 -9.09
C ASP A 79 -1.54 -2.48 -7.69
N ILE A 80 -1.37 -1.44 -6.86
CA ILE A 80 -0.93 -1.57 -5.46
C ILE A 80 -1.93 -2.41 -4.65
N ARG A 81 -3.23 -2.11 -4.76
CA ARG A 81 -4.29 -2.84 -4.04
C ARG A 81 -4.30 -4.32 -4.39
N SER A 82 -4.19 -4.64 -5.69
CA SER A 82 -4.16 -6.02 -6.16
C SER A 82 -3.01 -6.80 -5.51
N GLN A 83 -1.80 -6.23 -5.54
CA GLN A 83 -0.62 -6.85 -4.93
C GLN A 83 -0.76 -7.00 -3.41
N LEU A 84 -1.19 -5.95 -2.69
CA LEU A 84 -1.41 -6.03 -1.25
C LEU A 84 -2.45 -7.09 -0.88
N ASN A 85 -3.53 -7.20 -1.65
CA ASN A 85 -4.58 -8.18 -1.42
C ASN A 85 -4.08 -9.62 -1.64
N GLU A 86 -3.28 -9.85 -2.68
CA GLU A 86 -2.66 -11.15 -2.95
C GLU A 86 -1.74 -11.60 -1.80
N ILE A 87 -0.89 -10.69 -1.32
CA ILE A 87 0.03 -10.94 -0.20
C ILE A 87 -0.78 -11.23 1.08
N ASN A 88 -1.75 -10.37 1.41
CA ASN A 88 -2.62 -10.54 2.57
C ASN A 88 -3.34 -11.90 2.54
N THR A 89 -3.97 -12.23 1.42
CA THR A 89 -4.72 -13.49 1.26
C THR A 89 -3.82 -14.70 1.43
N THR A 90 -2.60 -14.65 0.89
CA THR A 90 -1.61 -15.73 1.03
C THR A 90 -1.17 -15.91 2.48
N LEU A 91 -0.85 -14.81 3.17
CA LEU A 91 -0.46 -14.83 4.57
C LEU A 91 -1.58 -15.34 5.48
N GLU A 92 -2.82 -14.89 5.29
CA GLU A 92 -3.98 -15.34 6.06
C GLU A 92 -4.28 -16.83 5.85
N ALA A 93 -4.29 -17.29 4.60
CA ALA A 93 -4.57 -18.68 4.29
C ALA A 93 -3.55 -19.62 4.95
N LYS A 94 -2.28 -19.21 4.99
CA LYS A 94 -1.19 -19.98 5.60
C LYS A 94 -1.22 -19.90 7.12
N LEU A 95 -1.59 -18.75 7.67
CA LEU A 95 -1.76 -18.55 9.10
C LEU A 95 -2.89 -19.42 9.65
N GLY A 96 -4.07 -19.39 9.02
CA GLY A 96 -5.22 -20.21 9.43
C GLY A 96 -4.93 -21.71 9.35
N LYS A 97 -4.24 -22.17 8.30
CA LYS A 97 -3.78 -23.57 8.19
C LYS A 97 -2.78 -23.93 9.29
N GLY A 98 -1.80 -23.05 9.55
CA GLY A 98 -0.79 -23.24 10.59
C GLY A 98 -1.39 -23.32 12.00
N GLN A 99 -2.31 -22.40 12.33
CA GLN A 99 -3.03 -22.40 13.61
C GLN A 99 -3.85 -23.67 13.82
N LYS A 100 -4.56 -24.14 12.79
CA LYS A 100 -5.32 -25.40 12.84
C LYS A 100 -4.41 -26.61 13.09
N LEU A 101 -3.22 -26.62 12.49
CA LEU A 101 -2.24 -27.69 12.69
C LEU A 101 -1.62 -27.64 14.10
N MET A 102 -1.30 -26.45 14.62
CA MET A 102 -0.79 -26.29 15.99
C MET A 102 -1.78 -26.82 17.03
N ARG A 103 -3.08 -26.59 16.84
CA ARG A 103 -4.13 -27.13 17.71
C ARG A 103 -4.21 -28.66 17.69
N ARG A 104 -3.76 -29.32 16.62
CA ARG A 104 -3.83 -30.79 16.46
C ARG A 104 -2.53 -31.51 16.84
N ILE A 105 -1.37 -30.91 16.58
CA ILE A 105 -0.07 -31.62 16.60
C ILE A 105 0.97 -30.94 17.51
N GLY A 106 0.61 -29.88 18.23
CA GLY A 106 1.51 -29.17 19.13
C GLY A 106 2.42 -28.14 18.44
N PHE A 107 3.09 -27.32 19.27
CA PHE A 107 3.85 -26.13 18.89
C PHE A 107 4.98 -26.43 17.89
N ARG A 108 4.76 -26.17 16.58
CA ARG A 108 5.75 -25.73 15.54
C ARG A 108 5.25 -25.92 14.09
N ALA A 109 4.08 -25.39 13.74
CA ALA A 109 3.54 -25.57 12.39
C ALA A 109 3.55 -24.35 11.47
N LEU A 110 3.67 -23.13 12.00
CA LEU A 110 3.60 -21.95 11.14
C LEU A 110 4.89 -21.79 10.33
N LYS A 111 4.76 -21.86 9.01
CA LYS A 111 5.85 -21.61 8.06
C LYS A 111 5.60 -20.30 7.34
N TRP A 112 6.66 -19.53 7.14
CA TRP A 112 6.62 -18.38 6.23
C TRP A 112 6.37 -18.88 4.81
N PRO A 113 5.41 -18.29 4.06
CA PRO A 113 4.98 -18.87 2.79
C PRO A 113 5.75 -18.39 1.57
N PHE A 114 6.68 -17.45 1.72
CA PHE A 114 7.46 -16.89 0.61
C PHE A 114 8.93 -17.29 0.72
N GLU A 115 9.56 -17.59 -0.41
CA GLU A 115 11.02 -17.68 -0.46
C GLU A 115 11.63 -16.26 -0.49
N SER A 116 12.89 -16.11 -0.06
CA SER A 116 13.54 -14.79 -0.01
C SER A 116 13.62 -14.11 -1.39
N LYS A 117 13.81 -14.89 -2.47
CA LYS A 117 13.76 -14.37 -3.85
C LYS A 117 12.38 -13.84 -4.25
N ASP A 118 11.31 -14.48 -3.76
CA ASP A 118 9.94 -14.03 -4.01
C ASP A 118 9.67 -12.75 -3.23
N MET A 119 10.26 -12.63 -2.03
CA MET A 119 10.19 -11.43 -1.21
C MET A 119 10.84 -10.21 -1.88
N ASP A 120 11.99 -10.39 -2.52
CA ASP A 120 12.62 -9.32 -3.30
C ASP A 120 11.71 -8.86 -4.44
N LYS A 121 11.09 -9.79 -5.15
CA LYS A 121 10.13 -9.48 -6.23
C LYS A 121 8.88 -8.78 -5.71
N ILE A 122 8.31 -9.24 -4.59
CA ILE A 122 7.15 -8.63 -3.94
C ILE A 122 7.44 -7.18 -3.58
N ILE A 123 8.55 -6.92 -2.88
CA ILE A 123 8.91 -5.57 -2.46
C ILE A 123 9.20 -4.68 -3.68
N ALA A 124 9.89 -5.21 -4.70
CA ALA A 124 10.17 -4.46 -5.93
C ALA A 124 8.89 -4.08 -6.69
N ASN A 125 7.90 -4.97 -6.76
CA ASN A 125 6.63 -4.68 -7.42
C ASN A 125 5.81 -3.63 -6.66
N LEU A 126 5.75 -3.74 -5.32
CA LEU A 126 5.08 -2.74 -4.50
C LEU A 126 5.77 -1.38 -4.63
N LYS A 127 7.12 -1.36 -4.69
CA LYS A 127 7.92 -0.14 -4.90
C LYS A 127 7.61 0.51 -6.23
N ARG A 128 7.58 -0.26 -7.31
CA ARG A 128 7.20 0.25 -8.63
C ARG A 128 5.79 0.86 -8.63
N GLY A 129 4.85 0.22 -7.92
CA GLY A 129 3.50 0.75 -7.73
C GLY A 129 3.53 2.10 -7.00
N GLN A 130 4.23 2.17 -5.87
CA GLN A 130 4.41 3.39 -5.08
C GLN A 130 5.04 4.52 -5.92
N ASP A 131 6.13 4.23 -6.62
CA ASP A 131 6.84 5.20 -7.47
C ASP A 131 5.90 5.76 -8.56
N SER A 132 5.09 4.90 -9.19
CA SER A 132 4.11 5.30 -10.20
C SER A 132 3.00 6.16 -9.59
N PHE A 133 2.53 5.81 -8.40
CA PHE A 133 1.52 6.56 -7.65
C PHE A 133 2.03 7.95 -7.27
N THR A 134 3.22 8.04 -6.67
CA THR A 134 3.83 9.31 -6.26
C THR A 134 4.13 10.21 -7.47
N ALA A 135 4.67 9.65 -8.55
CA ALA A 135 4.91 10.41 -9.77
C ALA A 135 3.61 10.97 -10.38
N ALA A 136 2.55 10.17 -10.41
CA ALA A 136 1.25 10.61 -10.91
C ALA A 136 0.63 11.72 -10.03
N LEU A 137 0.76 11.63 -8.70
CA LEU A 137 0.34 12.69 -7.78
C LEU A 137 1.10 13.99 -8.01
N GLN A 138 2.42 13.93 -8.18
CA GLN A 138 3.24 15.13 -8.45
C GLN A 138 2.86 15.81 -9.76
N ILE A 139 2.55 15.03 -10.80
CA ILE A 139 2.08 15.56 -12.09
C ILE A 139 0.74 16.28 -11.90
N ASP A 140 -0.21 15.67 -11.20
CA ASP A 140 -1.53 16.28 -10.96
C ASP A 140 -1.41 17.57 -10.14
N GLN A 141 -0.53 17.59 -9.13
CA GLN A 141 -0.27 18.78 -8.32
C GLN A 141 0.38 19.90 -9.14
N THR A 142 1.40 19.59 -9.94
CA THR A 142 2.08 20.57 -10.81
C THR A 142 1.09 21.17 -11.81
N TYR A 143 0.20 20.36 -12.36
CA TYR A 143 -0.82 20.83 -13.30
C TYR A 143 -1.79 21.83 -12.65
N VAL A 144 -2.21 21.59 -11.40
CA VAL A 144 -3.05 22.56 -10.70
C VAL A 144 -2.29 23.85 -10.40
N GLN A 145 -1.04 23.78 -9.95
CA GLN A 145 -0.22 24.96 -9.67
C GLN A 145 0.01 25.84 -10.91
N ILE A 146 0.27 25.23 -12.07
CA ILE A 146 0.40 25.97 -13.34
C ILE A 146 -0.92 26.66 -13.69
N ARG A 147 -2.05 25.95 -13.55
CA ARG A 147 -3.37 26.52 -13.85
C ARG A 147 -3.69 27.72 -12.95
N THR A 148 -3.47 27.61 -11.64
CA THR A 148 -3.73 28.69 -10.70
C THR A 148 -2.81 29.89 -10.91
N SER A 149 -1.56 29.66 -11.33
CA SER A 149 -0.62 30.75 -11.64
C SER A 149 -1.04 31.50 -12.90
N ASN A 150 -1.52 30.80 -13.93
CA ASN A 150 -1.98 31.41 -15.18
C ASN A 150 -3.28 32.21 -15.00
N SER A 151 -4.21 31.75 -14.16
CA SER A 151 -5.44 32.51 -13.88
C SER A 151 -5.16 33.83 -13.14
N ASN A 152 -4.19 33.84 -12.23
CA ASN A 152 -3.82 35.07 -11.50
C ASN A 152 -3.14 36.11 -12.39
N LEU A 153 -2.58 35.69 -13.54
CA LEU A 153 -1.95 36.58 -14.51
C LEU A 153 -2.94 37.14 -15.55
N SER A 154 -4.09 36.50 -15.77
CA SER A 154 -5.14 36.99 -16.67
C SER A 154 -6.10 38.00 -16.01
N ASP A 155 -6.03 38.15 -14.69
CA ASP A 155 -6.86 39.07 -13.90
C ASP A 155 -6.13 40.40 -13.58
N LEU A 156 -4.98 40.65 -14.22
CA LEU A 156 -4.20 41.91 -14.18
C LEU A 156 -4.19 42.58 -15.56
#